data_AF-A0A1V4PV98-F1
#
_entry.id   AF-A0A1V4PV98-F1
#
_cell.length_a   1.000
_cell.length_b   1.000
_cell.length_c   1.000
_cell.angle_alpha   90.00
_cell.angle_beta   90.00
_cell.angle_gamma   90.00
#
_symmetry.space_group_name_H-M   'P 1'
#
loop_
_entity.id
_entity.type
_entity.pdbx_description
1 polymer ?
#
loop_
_entity_poly.entity_id
_entity_poly.type
_entity_poly.pdbx_seq_one_letter_code
_entity_poly.pdbx_strand_id
1 'polypeptide(L)'
;MAVLTSLNVGLPADVEWNGRVVHTGAWKAPVDGPRMVRRLNVDGDGQGDLGGHGGENRAVLVYQVDSYRYWNAEFGRDDLAPGHFGENFTVDGLPDDEVCIGDRYRIGYAEFEVTQPRVTCYRVGLRVGVPSMAALLVSHRRPGFYLRVIQEGEVRAGQEIVKTASGPGEVTVAEIDALLYLPGHPRDSLERALQVPALSPGWKASLESLVAQADGSAGNAGLTAAAGVPPPAWTGFRPLVVTAVRDESALIRSLTLADPDGRPLPNWSPGQSITLFLRPDPDGPAVIRNYSLSNPPGSGIYRIGVKKEPQGRGSGYLHAGIAAGNVLDVAAPRGTFALTIAEDPDGPPVLLVSAGVGITPVLSMLHALVAAGSTREVWWLHGARDGTADAFAAECHELLGKLPGGRSYVFYSRPAAADRLGLDYTGAGRISAEALDALGPPKEADAYLCGPVDFMSVLTAALVAYGLASERIHSETFGATAALTPGIAAAAAGPPHPPAGAPGPGPDVGFARSGLTVPWGPAYPSLLDFAEACDVPTRWSCRTGVCHNCETAVLSGSVRYSPEPLEPPAEGNVLICCSTPDGELVLDL
;
A
#
# COMPACT_ATOMS: atom_id res chain seq x y z
N MET A 1 -23.55 -38.09 5.51
CA MET A 1 -24.40 -36.92 5.81
C MET A 1 -23.57 -35.96 6.62
N ALA A 2 -23.57 -34.67 6.27
CA ALA A 2 -22.78 -33.68 6.98
C ALA A 2 -23.49 -33.21 8.24
N VAL A 3 -22.73 -32.90 9.31
CA VAL A 3 -23.28 -32.54 10.62
C VAL A 3 -22.52 -31.35 11.19
N LEU A 4 -23.24 -30.40 11.80
CA LEU A 4 -22.63 -29.34 12.59
C LEU A 4 -22.21 -29.91 13.95
N THR A 5 -20.92 -30.12 14.18
CA THR A 5 -20.42 -30.75 15.42
C THR A 5 -20.20 -29.75 16.54
N SER A 6 -19.83 -28.51 16.22
CA SER A 6 -19.68 -27.43 17.21
C SER A 6 -20.13 -26.10 16.65
N LEU A 7 -20.79 -25.31 17.51
CA LEU A 7 -21.05 -23.91 17.27
C LEU A 7 -20.16 -23.10 18.21
N ASN A 8 -19.30 -22.27 17.64
CA ASN A 8 -18.29 -21.50 18.35
C ASN A 8 -18.56 -20.00 18.17
N VAL A 9 -18.44 -19.24 19.25
CA VAL A 9 -18.57 -17.78 19.23
C VAL A 9 -17.51 -17.13 20.10
N GLY A 10 -17.19 -15.88 19.82
CA GLY A 10 -16.29 -15.06 20.64
C GLY A 10 -16.43 -13.59 20.29
N LEU A 11 -16.51 -12.75 21.32
CA LEU A 11 -16.40 -11.30 21.12
C LEU A 11 -14.92 -10.92 20.91
N PRO A 12 -14.64 -9.87 20.11
CA PRO A 12 -13.28 -9.38 19.94
C PRO A 12 -12.64 -9.03 21.28
N ALA A 13 -11.39 -9.44 21.43
CA ALA A 13 -10.59 -9.19 22.62
C ALA A 13 -9.19 -8.73 22.23
N ASP A 14 -8.55 -8.04 23.17
CA ASP A 14 -7.16 -7.62 23.07
C ASP A 14 -6.25 -8.78 23.51
N VAL A 15 -5.29 -9.11 22.65
CA VAL A 15 -4.29 -10.15 22.89
C VAL A 15 -2.91 -9.57 22.70
N GLU A 16 -2.01 -9.82 23.65
CA GLU A 16 -0.61 -9.44 23.53
C GLU A 16 0.11 -10.38 22.56
N TRP A 17 0.81 -9.81 21.58
CA TRP A 17 1.60 -10.54 20.61
C TRP A 17 2.80 -9.71 20.15
N ASN A 18 4.01 -10.25 20.35
CA ASN A 18 5.27 -9.58 20.00
C ASN A 18 5.37 -8.15 20.58
N GLY A 19 4.94 -7.96 21.83
CA GLY A 19 4.94 -6.64 22.50
C GLY A 19 3.90 -5.65 21.97
N ARG A 20 2.96 -6.10 21.13
CA ARG A 20 1.87 -5.30 20.59
C ARG A 20 0.51 -5.83 21.03
N VAL A 21 -0.50 -4.96 21.01
CA VAL A 21 -1.88 -5.36 21.27
C VAL A 21 -2.59 -5.62 19.95
N VAL A 22 -3.09 -6.84 19.79
CA VAL A 22 -3.91 -7.28 18.67
C VAL A 22 -5.36 -7.36 19.12
N HIS A 23 -6.23 -6.55 18.52
CA HIS A 23 -7.67 -6.64 18.73
C HIS A 23 -8.27 -7.64 17.73
N THR A 24 -8.83 -8.76 18.22
CA THR A 24 -9.24 -9.86 17.34
C THR A 24 -10.42 -10.70 17.84
N GLY A 25 -11.27 -11.15 16.91
CA GLY A 25 -12.32 -12.15 17.13
C GLY A 25 -11.89 -13.60 16.82
N ALA A 26 -10.59 -13.88 16.75
CA ALA A 26 -10.07 -15.23 16.50
C ALA A 26 -10.24 -16.19 17.70
N TRP A 27 -10.45 -15.64 18.90
CA TRP A 27 -10.69 -16.43 20.12
C TRP A 27 -12.16 -16.80 20.25
N LYS A 28 -12.55 -17.85 19.53
CA LYS A 28 -13.87 -18.48 19.67
C LYS A 28 -13.79 -19.71 20.55
N ALA A 29 -14.89 -19.99 21.24
CA ALA A 29 -15.06 -21.18 22.05
C ALA A 29 -16.43 -21.84 21.76
N PRO A 30 -16.54 -23.18 21.91
CA PRO A 30 -17.82 -23.87 21.79
C PRO A 30 -18.86 -23.31 22.76
N VAL A 31 -20.11 -23.24 22.32
CA VAL A 31 -21.24 -22.87 23.18
C VAL A 31 -22.34 -23.92 23.16
N ASP A 32 -22.98 -24.08 24.31
CA ASP A 32 -24.14 -24.95 24.46
C ASP A 32 -25.43 -24.24 24.02
N GLY A 33 -26.35 -25.05 23.49
CA GLY A 33 -27.70 -24.60 23.11
C GLY A 33 -27.76 -23.93 21.72
N PRO A 34 -28.98 -23.53 21.30
CA PRO A 34 -29.17 -22.85 20.02
C PRO A 34 -28.65 -21.40 20.07
N ARG A 35 -28.16 -20.92 18.92
CA ARG A 35 -27.85 -19.50 18.68
C ARG A 35 -28.60 -19.02 17.45
N MET A 36 -29.09 -17.78 17.51
CA MET A 36 -29.61 -17.10 16.35
C MET A 36 -28.46 -16.72 15.42
N VAL A 37 -28.57 -17.07 14.16
CA VAL A 37 -27.63 -16.68 13.12
C VAL A 37 -28.24 -15.55 12.31
N ARG A 38 -27.58 -14.39 12.30
CA ARG A 38 -28.04 -13.16 11.67
C ARG A 38 -27.26 -12.87 10.40
N ARG A 39 -27.73 -11.90 9.61
CA ARG A 39 -27.12 -11.49 8.34
C ARG A 39 -25.61 -11.28 8.39
N LEU A 40 -25.08 -10.78 9.51
CA LEU A 40 -23.67 -10.39 9.63
C LEU A 40 -22.84 -11.27 10.57
N ASN A 41 -23.46 -12.01 11.49
CA ASN A 41 -22.78 -12.80 12.52
C ASN A 41 -23.72 -13.81 13.22
N VAL A 42 -23.14 -14.66 14.06
CA VAL A 42 -23.86 -15.50 15.02
C VAL A 42 -24.01 -14.75 16.34
N ASP A 43 -25.17 -14.85 17.01
CA ASP A 43 -25.38 -14.23 18.33
C ASP A 43 -24.33 -14.71 19.34
N GLY A 44 -23.63 -13.76 19.96
CA GLY A 44 -22.48 -13.99 20.85
C GLY A 44 -21.12 -13.88 20.16
N ASP A 45 -21.09 -13.71 18.84
CA ASP A 45 -19.87 -13.53 18.05
C ASP A 45 -19.68 -12.08 17.61
N GLY A 46 -18.42 -11.63 17.49
CA GLY A 46 -18.11 -10.31 16.97
C GLY A 46 -16.84 -10.26 16.11
N GLN A 47 -16.73 -9.18 15.33
CA GLN A 47 -15.65 -8.96 14.38
C GLN A 47 -14.75 -7.82 14.88
N GLY A 48 -13.46 -8.09 15.07
CA GLY A 48 -12.52 -7.13 15.66
C GLY A 48 -12.00 -6.05 14.69
N ASP A 49 -12.25 -6.17 13.39
CA ASP A 49 -11.72 -5.22 12.40
C ASP A 49 -12.66 -5.15 11.18
N LEU A 50 -13.55 -4.16 11.19
CA LEU A 50 -14.57 -3.99 10.15
C LEU A 50 -13.99 -3.52 8.80
N GLY A 51 -12.72 -3.07 8.76
CA GLY A 51 -12.07 -2.56 7.54
C GLY A 51 -11.62 -3.66 6.57
N GLY A 52 -11.53 -4.91 7.04
CA GLY A 52 -11.14 -6.06 6.21
C GLY A 52 -11.66 -7.42 6.69
N HIS A 53 -12.32 -7.48 7.85
CA HIS A 53 -12.80 -8.72 8.46
C HIS A 53 -14.30 -8.61 8.74
N GLY A 54 -15.05 -9.52 8.14
CA GLY A 54 -16.50 -9.57 8.30
C GLY A 54 -17.29 -9.03 7.12
N GLY A 55 -18.50 -8.56 7.42
CA GLY A 55 -19.52 -8.23 6.42
C GLY A 55 -20.30 -9.45 5.93
N GLU A 56 -21.29 -9.18 5.08
CA GLU A 56 -22.28 -10.19 4.65
C GLU A 56 -21.64 -11.43 4.02
N ASN A 57 -20.58 -11.27 3.21
CA ASN A 57 -19.89 -12.38 2.57
C ASN A 57 -19.04 -13.23 3.53
N ARG A 58 -18.92 -12.85 4.81
CA ARG A 58 -18.05 -13.50 5.81
C ARG A 58 -18.77 -13.68 7.16
N ALA A 59 -20.08 -13.85 7.11
CA ALA A 59 -20.93 -13.89 8.31
C ALA A 59 -20.62 -15.11 9.20
N VAL A 60 -20.30 -16.26 8.60
CA VAL A 60 -20.00 -17.51 9.30
C VAL A 60 -18.79 -18.17 8.65
N LEU A 61 -17.73 -18.43 9.43
CA LEU A 61 -16.60 -19.24 9.00
C LEU A 61 -16.84 -20.71 9.34
N VAL A 62 -16.57 -21.61 8.40
CA VAL A 62 -16.70 -23.06 8.54
C VAL A 62 -15.33 -23.73 8.54
N TYR A 63 -15.14 -24.74 9.39
CA TYR A 63 -13.96 -25.60 9.38
C TYR A 63 -14.28 -27.05 9.72
N GLN A 64 -13.59 -27.98 9.06
CA GLN A 64 -13.93 -29.40 9.07
C GLN A 64 -13.16 -30.16 10.16
N VAL A 65 -13.82 -31.12 10.81
CA VAL A 65 -13.21 -32.06 11.78
C VAL A 65 -12.05 -32.84 11.14
N ASP A 66 -12.14 -33.18 9.87
CA ASP A 66 -11.04 -33.86 9.17
C ASP A 66 -9.81 -32.97 9.00
N SER A 67 -9.99 -31.65 8.87
CA SER A 67 -8.88 -30.70 8.88
C SER A 67 -8.24 -30.61 10.27
N TYR A 68 -9.01 -30.66 11.35
CA TYR A 68 -8.46 -30.79 12.72
C TYR A 68 -7.60 -32.05 12.88
N ARG A 69 -8.13 -33.22 12.45
CA ARG A 69 -7.39 -34.50 12.50
C ARG A 69 -6.10 -34.41 11.69
N TYR A 70 -6.16 -33.80 10.52
CA TYR A 70 -5.00 -33.58 9.66
C TYR A 70 -3.91 -32.76 10.37
N TRP A 71 -4.26 -31.60 10.93
CA TRP A 71 -3.29 -30.73 11.60
C TRP A 71 -2.73 -31.31 12.89
N ASN A 72 -3.53 -32.06 13.65
CA ASN A 72 -3.05 -32.81 14.81
C ASN A 72 -1.96 -33.81 14.41
N ALA A 73 -2.17 -34.55 13.31
CA ALA A 73 -1.17 -35.47 12.78
C ALA A 73 0.07 -34.73 12.24
N GLU A 74 -0.12 -33.67 11.45
CA GLU A 74 0.96 -32.88 10.84
C GLU A 74 1.88 -32.24 11.89
N PHE A 75 1.32 -31.72 12.99
CA PHE A 75 2.09 -31.07 14.05
C PHE A 75 2.44 -31.99 15.22
N GLY A 76 2.01 -33.26 15.18
CA GLY A 76 2.23 -34.21 16.28
C GLY A 76 1.63 -33.74 17.61
N ARG A 77 0.44 -33.14 17.58
CA ARG A 77 -0.27 -32.59 18.74
C ARG A 77 -1.73 -33.05 18.79
N ASP A 78 -2.38 -32.96 19.94
CA ASP A 78 -3.76 -33.43 20.16
C ASP A 78 -4.64 -32.40 20.89
N ASP A 79 -4.15 -31.18 21.10
CA ASP A 79 -4.79 -30.11 21.85
C ASP A 79 -5.59 -29.13 20.98
N LEU A 80 -5.68 -29.35 19.66
CA LEU A 80 -6.54 -28.54 18.79
C LEU A 80 -8.02 -28.88 19.02
N ALA A 81 -8.81 -27.85 19.36
CA ALA A 81 -10.23 -27.98 19.67
C ALA A 81 -11.10 -27.06 18.79
N PRO A 82 -12.40 -27.37 18.60
CA PRO A 82 -13.33 -26.53 17.86
C PRO A 82 -13.25 -25.04 18.22
N GLY A 83 -13.22 -24.17 17.22
CA GLY A 83 -13.01 -22.73 17.34
C GLY A 83 -11.54 -22.27 17.33
N HIS A 84 -10.56 -23.19 17.41
CA HIS A 84 -9.12 -22.82 17.37
C HIS A 84 -8.69 -22.25 16.01
N PHE A 85 -9.39 -22.59 14.93
CA PHE A 85 -9.14 -21.98 13.62
C PHE A 85 -9.97 -20.71 13.40
N GLY A 86 -10.61 -20.18 14.45
CA GLY A 86 -11.42 -18.97 14.43
C GLY A 86 -12.78 -19.16 13.76
N GLU A 87 -13.18 -20.39 13.47
CA GLU A 87 -14.42 -20.73 12.80
C GLU A 87 -15.62 -20.64 13.74
N ASN A 88 -16.78 -20.29 13.18
CA ASN A 88 -18.05 -20.34 13.89
C ASN A 88 -18.63 -21.74 13.88
N PHE A 89 -18.54 -22.45 12.74
CA PHE A 89 -19.10 -23.78 12.57
C PHE A 89 -17.98 -24.80 12.37
N THR A 90 -17.84 -25.72 13.32
CA THR A 90 -17.04 -26.93 13.14
C THR A 90 -17.96 -28.02 12.62
N VAL A 91 -17.59 -28.66 11.51
CA VAL A 91 -18.46 -29.60 10.78
C VAL A 91 -17.79 -30.95 10.54
N ASP A 92 -18.57 -32.02 10.54
CA ASP A 92 -18.18 -33.34 10.03
C ASP A 92 -18.70 -33.49 8.59
N GLY A 93 -17.82 -33.78 7.64
CA GLY A 93 -18.06 -33.66 6.20
C GLY A 93 -17.76 -32.26 5.63
N LEU A 94 -18.28 -31.99 4.42
CA LEU A 94 -18.07 -30.75 3.66
C LEU A 94 -16.58 -30.44 3.37
N PRO A 95 -15.83 -31.34 2.72
CA PRO A 95 -14.42 -31.12 2.46
C PRO A 95 -14.21 -29.98 1.42
N ASP A 96 -13.11 -29.24 1.56
CA ASP A 96 -12.84 -28.03 0.76
C ASP A 96 -12.72 -28.30 -0.76
N ASP A 97 -12.42 -29.54 -1.15
CA ASP A 97 -12.32 -30.01 -2.54
C ASP A 97 -13.64 -30.56 -3.11
N GLU A 98 -14.73 -30.57 -2.33
CA GLU A 98 -16.08 -30.91 -2.82
C GLU A 98 -17.07 -29.74 -2.70
N VAL A 99 -16.92 -28.90 -1.68
CA VAL A 99 -17.80 -27.73 -1.48
C VAL A 99 -17.52 -26.69 -2.55
N CYS A 100 -18.57 -26.24 -3.24
CA CYS A 100 -18.47 -25.26 -4.32
C CYS A 100 -18.92 -23.87 -3.88
N ILE A 101 -18.32 -22.82 -4.47
CA ILE A 101 -18.82 -21.45 -4.28
C ILE A 101 -20.23 -21.35 -4.87
N GLY A 102 -21.16 -20.79 -4.09
CA GLY A 102 -22.59 -20.72 -4.41
C GLY A 102 -23.40 -21.94 -3.97
N ASP A 103 -22.78 -22.98 -3.42
CA ASP A 103 -23.54 -24.04 -2.76
C ASP A 103 -24.39 -23.46 -1.62
N ARG A 104 -25.61 -23.99 -1.46
CA ARG A 104 -26.52 -23.61 -0.38
C ARG A 104 -26.77 -24.73 0.59
N TYR A 105 -26.76 -24.39 1.86
CA TYR A 105 -26.94 -25.33 2.94
C TYR A 105 -27.96 -24.81 3.94
N ARG A 106 -28.83 -25.70 4.40
CA ARG A 106 -29.76 -25.47 5.50
C ARG A 106 -29.28 -26.19 6.76
N ILE A 107 -29.26 -25.46 7.87
CA ILE A 107 -28.96 -26.00 9.20
C ILE A 107 -30.01 -25.42 10.15
N GLY A 108 -30.80 -26.29 10.78
CA GLY A 108 -31.95 -25.84 11.57
C GLY A 108 -32.92 -25.00 10.74
N TYR A 109 -33.14 -23.75 11.18
CA TYR A 109 -34.03 -22.79 10.51
C TYR A 109 -33.31 -21.77 9.61
N ALA A 110 -31.97 -21.81 9.58
CA ALA A 110 -31.15 -20.89 8.80
C ALA A 110 -30.75 -21.51 7.44
N GLU A 111 -30.60 -20.64 6.44
CA GLU A 111 -30.06 -21.00 5.12
C GLU A 111 -28.85 -20.14 4.79
N PHE A 112 -27.84 -20.78 4.21
CA PHE A 112 -26.52 -20.23 3.96
C PHE A 112 -26.12 -20.41 2.50
N GLU A 113 -25.25 -19.53 2.01
CA GLU A 113 -24.61 -19.67 0.69
C GLU A 113 -23.10 -19.50 0.82
N VAL A 114 -22.32 -20.40 0.20
CA VAL A 114 -20.85 -20.34 0.18
C VAL A 114 -20.39 -19.18 -0.70
N THR A 115 -19.57 -18.29 -0.16
CA THR A 115 -19.19 -17.03 -0.83
C THR A 115 -17.73 -16.94 -1.21
N GLN A 116 -16.83 -17.56 -0.43
CA GLN A 116 -15.39 -17.48 -0.64
C GLN A 116 -14.63 -18.44 0.30
N PRO A 117 -13.38 -18.82 -0.05
CA PRO A 117 -12.45 -19.41 0.89
C PRO A 117 -12.07 -18.45 2.03
N ARG A 118 -11.45 -19.00 3.07
CA ARG A 118 -10.79 -18.23 4.12
C ARG A 118 -9.69 -17.35 3.51
N VAL A 119 -9.69 -16.07 3.89
CA VAL A 119 -8.56 -15.18 3.57
C VAL A 119 -7.40 -15.45 4.51
N THR A 120 -6.20 -15.61 3.96
CA THR A 120 -4.97 -15.89 4.72
C THR A 120 -4.56 -14.68 5.58
N CYS A 121 -4.35 -14.91 6.87
CA CYS A 121 -3.90 -13.86 7.80
C CYS A 121 -3.10 -14.48 8.96
N TYR A 122 -2.27 -13.67 9.63
CA TYR A 122 -1.44 -14.11 10.75
C TYR A 122 -2.24 -14.63 11.96
N ARG A 123 -3.50 -14.21 12.13
CA ARG A 123 -4.28 -14.44 13.36
C ARG A 123 -4.59 -15.91 13.63
N VAL A 124 -4.74 -16.72 12.58
CA VAL A 124 -4.91 -18.18 12.77
C VAL A 124 -3.62 -18.78 13.33
N GLY A 125 -2.46 -18.38 12.80
CA GLY A 125 -1.16 -18.84 13.29
C GLY A 125 -0.89 -18.39 14.73
N LEU A 126 -1.27 -17.15 15.05
CA LEU A 126 -1.28 -16.62 16.40
C LEU A 126 -2.14 -17.49 17.35
N ARG A 127 -3.39 -17.79 16.97
CA ARG A 127 -4.35 -18.52 17.81
C ARG A 127 -3.93 -19.96 18.07
N VAL A 128 -3.41 -20.66 17.06
CA VAL A 128 -3.01 -22.07 17.16
C VAL A 128 -1.56 -22.25 17.63
N GLY A 129 -0.78 -21.17 17.70
CA GLY A 129 0.64 -21.22 18.06
C GLY A 129 1.56 -21.74 16.94
N VAL A 130 1.16 -21.59 15.68
CA VAL A 130 1.93 -22.00 14.49
C VAL A 130 2.06 -20.80 13.55
N PRO A 131 3.14 -20.00 13.63
CA PRO A 131 3.28 -18.78 12.83
C PRO A 131 3.12 -18.97 11.32
N SER A 132 3.54 -20.12 10.79
CA SER A 132 3.44 -20.49 9.36
C SER A 132 2.04 -20.91 8.90
N MET A 133 1.05 -20.98 9.79
CA MET A 133 -0.27 -21.57 9.50
C MET A 133 -0.96 -20.94 8.28
N ALA A 134 -0.81 -19.63 8.07
CA ALA A 134 -1.42 -18.96 6.92
C ALA A 134 -0.95 -19.54 5.57
N ALA A 135 0.33 -19.92 5.45
CA ALA A 135 0.88 -20.60 4.27
C ALA A 135 0.47 -22.06 4.21
N LEU A 136 0.50 -22.76 5.35
CA LEU A 136 0.17 -24.19 5.41
C LEU A 136 -1.28 -24.46 4.99
N LEU A 137 -2.23 -23.60 5.40
CA LEU A 137 -3.63 -23.74 4.99
C LEU A 137 -3.81 -23.76 3.46
N VAL A 138 -3.04 -22.92 2.75
CA VAL A 138 -3.07 -22.85 1.28
C VAL A 138 -2.32 -24.02 0.65
N SER A 139 -1.07 -24.25 1.05
CA SER A 139 -0.23 -25.27 0.40
C SER A 139 -0.76 -26.70 0.61
N HIS A 140 -1.49 -26.94 1.70
CA HIS A 140 -2.17 -28.20 1.96
C HIS A 140 -3.64 -28.22 1.51
N ARG A 141 -4.12 -27.14 0.86
CA ARG A 141 -5.50 -26.99 0.33
C ARG A 141 -6.60 -27.22 1.36
N ARG A 142 -6.42 -26.66 2.57
CA ARG A 142 -7.37 -26.75 3.69
C ARG A 142 -7.76 -25.38 4.25
N PRO A 143 -8.21 -24.42 3.41
CA PRO A 143 -8.50 -23.06 3.86
C PRO A 143 -9.75 -23.00 4.76
N GLY A 144 -10.71 -23.92 4.62
CA GLY A 144 -12.08 -23.66 5.05
C GLY A 144 -12.74 -22.53 4.25
N PHE A 145 -13.99 -22.22 4.57
CA PHE A 145 -14.79 -21.30 3.76
C PHE A 145 -15.76 -20.46 4.58
N TYR A 146 -16.16 -19.34 3.99
CA TYR A 146 -17.18 -18.46 4.53
C TYR A 146 -18.54 -18.71 3.91
N LEU A 147 -19.55 -18.50 4.72
CA LEU A 147 -20.95 -18.46 4.35
C LEU A 147 -21.50 -17.05 4.56
N ARG A 148 -22.37 -16.61 3.65
CA ARG A 148 -23.36 -15.56 3.94
C ARG A 148 -24.67 -16.18 4.38
N VAL A 149 -25.48 -15.41 5.09
CA VAL A 149 -26.79 -15.82 5.57
C VAL A 149 -27.87 -15.36 4.61
N ILE A 150 -28.56 -16.32 3.98
CA ILE A 150 -29.69 -16.08 3.08
C ILE A 150 -30.99 -15.97 3.87
N GLN A 151 -31.14 -16.83 4.88
CA GLN A 151 -32.25 -16.81 5.82
C GLN A 151 -31.70 -16.90 7.24
N GLU A 152 -32.02 -15.91 8.07
CA GLU A 152 -31.70 -15.92 9.50
C GLU A 152 -32.49 -17.01 10.23
N GLY A 153 -31.89 -17.62 11.26
CA GLY A 153 -32.55 -18.66 12.02
C GLY A 153 -31.70 -19.24 13.13
N GLU A 154 -32.34 -20.00 14.02
CA GLU A 154 -31.63 -20.69 15.10
C GLU A 154 -30.90 -21.94 14.59
N VAL A 155 -29.65 -22.07 15.02
CA VAL A 155 -28.74 -23.17 14.72
C VAL A 155 -28.18 -23.74 16.02
N ARG A 156 -27.99 -25.06 16.09
CA ARG A 156 -27.43 -25.77 17.25
C ARG A 156 -26.50 -26.89 16.80
N ALA A 157 -25.42 -27.13 17.55
CA ALA A 157 -24.58 -28.31 17.39
C ALA A 157 -25.40 -29.63 17.46
N GLY A 158 -25.01 -30.62 16.65
CA GLY A 158 -25.69 -31.89 16.42
C GLY A 158 -26.72 -31.87 15.29
N GLN A 159 -27.00 -30.72 14.67
CA GLN A 159 -27.92 -30.63 13.54
C GLN A 159 -27.30 -31.12 12.23
N GLU A 160 -28.11 -31.79 11.41
CA GLU A 160 -27.76 -32.16 10.05
C GLU A 160 -27.57 -30.90 9.17
N ILE A 161 -26.59 -30.95 8.28
CA ILE A 161 -26.34 -29.96 7.25
C ILE A 161 -26.87 -30.50 5.93
N VAL A 162 -27.97 -29.90 5.45
CA VAL A 162 -28.66 -30.35 4.23
C VAL A 162 -28.30 -29.41 3.07
N LYS A 163 -27.68 -29.94 2.02
CA LYS A 163 -27.44 -29.18 0.78
C LYS A 163 -28.78 -28.93 0.08
N THR A 164 -29.15 -27.66 -0.11
CA THR A 164 -30.43 -27.25 -0.72
C THR A 164 -30.27 -26.85 -2.18
N ALA A 165 -29.07 -26.39 -2.59
CA ALA A 165 -28.74 -26.09 -3.97
C ALA A 165 -27.24 -26.26 -4.23
N SER A 166 -26.88 -26.54 -5.49
CA SER A 166 -25.50 -26.51 -5.95
C SER A 166 -25.16 -25.16 -6.57
N GLY A 167 -23.94 -24.69 -6.31
CA GLY A 167 -23.39 -23.49 -6.93
C GLY A 167 -23.16 -23.67 -8.43
N PRO A 168 -23.28 -22.61 -9.24
CA PRO A 168 -23.01 -22.69 -10.67
C PRO A 168 -21.52 -22.91 -10.95
N GLY A 169 -21.22 -23.65 -12.01
CA GLY A 169 -19.86 -23.83 -12.51
C GLY A 169 -19.00 -24.83 -11.73
N GLU A 170 -19.51 -25.41 -10.63
CA GLU A 170 -18.83 -26.45 -9.82
C GLU A 170 -17.38 -26.08 -9.48
N VAL A 171 -17.15 -24.82 -9.09
CA VAL A 171 -15.83 -24.31 -8.69
C VAL A 171 -15.68 -24.48 -7.19
N THR A 172 -14.75 -25.35 -6.77
CA THR A 172 -14.61 -25.74 -5.37
C THR A 172 -13.91 -24.66 -4.54
N VAL A 173 -14.08 -24.71 -3.22
CA VAL A 173 -13.38 -23.81 -2.29
C VAL A 173 -11.87 -23.95 -2.44
N ALA A 174 -11.35 -25.18 -2.50
CA ALA A 174 -9.93 -25.45 -2.70
C ALA A 174 -9.44 -24.96 -4.06
N GLU A 175 -10.27 -25.05 -5.11
CA GLU A 175 -9.94 -24.53 -6.44
C GLU A 175 -9.83 -23.00 -6.43
N ILE A 176 -10.82 -22.29 -5.88
CA ILE A 176 -10.79 -20.81 -5.81
C ILE A 176 -9.58 -20.33 -5.00
N ASP A 177 -9.28 -20.97 -3.87
CA ASP A 177 -8.12 -20.63 -3.04
C ASP A 177 -6.80 -20.83 -3.80
N ALA A 178 -6.66 -21.97 -4.49
CA ALA A 178 -5.52 -22.27 -5.33
C ALA A 178 -5.38 -21.28 -6.51
N LEU A 179 -6.48 -20.91 -7.16
CA LEU A 179 -6.46 -19.94 -8.27
C LEU A 179 -5.89 -18.59 -7.86
N LEU A 180 -6.02 -18.20 -6.59
CA LEU A 180 -5.48 -16.93 -6.12
C LEU A 180 -4.07 -17.06 -5.55
N TYR A 181 -3.76 -18.11 -4.78
CA TYR A 181 -2.52 -18.18 -3.99
C TYR A 181 -1.46 -19.17 -4.50
N LEU A 182 -1.79 -20.03 -5.48
CA LEU A 182 -0.85 -21.01 -6.02
C LEU A 182 -0.51 -20.72 -7.50
N PRO A 183 0.66 -21.18 -7.98
CA PRO A 183 1.11 -20.87 -9.33
C PRO A 183 0.24 -21.47 -10.45
N GLY A 184 0.30 -20.81 -11.60
CA GLY A 184 -0.16 -21.34 -12.90
C GLY A 184 -1.49 -20.80 -13.41
N HIS A 185 -2.22 -20.02 -12.61
CA HIS A 185 -3.45 -19.26 -12.90
C HIS A 185 -4.10 -19.50 -14.29
N PRO A 186 -4.69 -20.70 -14.56
CA PRO A 186 -5.18 -21.01 -15.90
C PRO A 186 -6.35 -20.11 -16.27
N ARG A 187 -6.25 -19.42 -17.41
CA ARG A 187 -7.23 -18.42 -17.86
C ARG A 187 -8.66 -18.94 -17.87
N ASP A 188 -8.90 -20.12 -18.44
CA ASP A 188 -10.22 -20.75 -18.49
C ASP A 188 -10.81 -20.99 -17.09
N SER A 189 -9.96 -21.30 -16.10
CA SER A 189 -10.38 -21.53 -14.72
C SER A 189 -10.72 -20.21 -14.00
N LEU A 190 -9.93 -19.15 -14.24
CA LEU A 190 -10.22 -17.81 -13.75
C LEU A 190 -11.54 -17.28 -14.33
N GLU A 191 -11.72 -17.38 -15.64
CA GLU A 191 -12.94 -16.94 -16.33
C GLU A 191 -14.17 -17.69 -15.83
N ARG A 192 -14.06 -19.01 -15.62
CA ARG A 192 -15.13 -19.84 -15.02
C ARG A 192 -15.46 -19.38 -13.59
N ALA A 193 -14.45 -19.13 -12.76
CA ALA A 193 -14.65 -18.63 -11.39
C ALA A 193 -15.34 -17.26 -11.36
N LEU A 194 -14.99 -16.35 -12.28
CA LEU A 194 -15.59 -15.02 -12.38
C LEU A 194 -17.08 -15.04 -12.75
N GLN A 195 -17.54 -16.09 -13.45
CA GLN A 195 -18.97 -16.26 -13.76
C GLN A 195 -19.81 -16.64 -12.53
N VAL A 196 -19.21 -17.05 -11.41
CA VAL A 196 -19.96 -17.45 -10.22
C VAL A 196 -20.52 -16.20 -9.51
N PRO A 197 -21.84 -15.98 -9.48
CA PRO A 197 -22.41 -14.76 -8.89
C PRO A 197 -22.14 -14.66 -7.39
N ALA A 198 -22.02 -15.81 -6.72
CA ALA A 198 -21.86 -15.89 -5.28
C ALA A 198 -20.46 -15.51 -4.77
N LEU A 199 -19.45 -15.53 -5.65
CA LEU A 199 -18.09 -15.17 -5.28
C LEU A 199 -18.01 -13.72 -4.81
N SER A 200 -17.38 -13.48 -3.67
CA SER A 200 -17.30 -12.15 -3.08
C SER A 200 -16.63 -11.12 -4.01
N PRO A 201 -17.01 -9.82 -3.95
CA PRO A 201 -16.43 -8.79 -4.82
C PRO A 201 -14.91 -8.68 -4.73
N GLY A 202 -14.33 -8.81 -3.53
CA GLY A 202 -12.88 -8.74 -3.34
C GLY A 202 -12.13 -9.86 -4.08
N TRP A 203 -12.65 -11.08 -4.02
CA TRP A 203 -12.07 -12.20 -4.77
C TRP A 203 -12.25 -12.02 -6.28
N LYS A 204 -13.41 -11.53 -6.73
CA LYS A 204 -13.62 -11.23 -8.16
C LYS A 204 -12.60 -10.23 -8.69
N ALA A 205 -12.40 -9.12 -7.98
CA ALA A 205 -11.41 -8.12 -8.36
C ALA A 205 -9.99 -8.70 -8.46
N SER A 206 -9.58 -9.55 -7.50
CA SER A 206 -8.29 -10.24 -7.56
C SER A 206 -8.17 -11.17 -8.77
N LEU A 207 -9.20 -11.97 -9.06
CA LEU A 207 -9.18 -12.87 -10.23
C LEU A 207 -9.23 -12.10 -11.55
N GLU A 208 -9.94 -10.97 -11.62
CA GLU A 208 -9.93 -10.06 -12.78
C GLU A 208 -8.53 -9.49 -13.04
N SER A 209 -7.80 -9.11 -12.00
CA SER A 209 -6.40 -8.67 -12.12
C SER A 209 -5.48 -9.78 -12.65
N LEU A 210 -5.70 -11.03 -12.24
CA LEU A 210 -4.97 -12.18 -12.80
C LEU A 210 -5.29 -12.41 -14.29
N VAL A 211 -6.55 -12.26 -14.71
CA VAL A 211 -6.94 -12.38 -16.13
C VAL A 211 -6.34 -11.27 -16.99
N ALA A 212 -6.18 -10.07 -16.42
CA ALA A 212 -5.58 -8.92 -17.08
C ALA A 212 -4.05 -9.00 -17.17
N GLN A 213 -3.42 -9.83 -16.33
CA GLN A 213 -1.98 -10.05 -16.33
C GLN A 213 -1.55 -10.75 -17.64
N ALA A 214 -0.49 -10.27 -18.28
CA ALA A 214 0.03 -10.87 -19.50
C ALA A 214 0.71 -12.22 -19.21
N ASP A 215 0.52 -13.18 -20.11
CA ASP A 215 1.17 -14.50 -20.05
C ASP A 215 2.69 -14.33 -19.94
N GLY A 216 3.29 -14.92 -18.89
CA GLY A 216 4.74 -14.94 -18.66
C GLY A 216 5.30 -13.81 -17.79
N SER A 217 4.47 -12.90 -17.26
CA SER A 217 4.95 -11.94 -16.24
C SER A 217 5.13 -12.61 -14.88
N ALA A 218 6.21 -12.27 -14.17
CA ALA A 218 6.46 -12.77 -12.82
C ALA A 218 5.57 -12.03 -11.79
N GLY A 219 5.17 -12.73 -10.73
CA GLY A 219 4.37 -12.18 -9.64
C GLY A 219 2.87 -12.47 -9.75
N ASN A 220 2.15 -12.17 -8.66
CA ASN A 220 0.70 -12.33 -8.58
C ASN A 220 0.00 -10.96 -8.62
N ALA A 221 -0.50 -10.56 -9.79
CA ALA A 221 -1.22 -9.29 -9.92
C ALA A 221 -2.52 -9.27 -9.10
N GLY A 222 -3.14 -10.44 -8.85
CA GLY A 222 -4.36 -10.57 -8.05
C GLY A 222 -4.20 -10.26 -6.56
N LEU A 223 -2.96 -10.35 -6.05
CA LEU A 223 -2.63 -10.08 -4.65
C LEU A 223 -1.91 -8.74 -4.45
N THR A 224 -1.49 -8.09 -5.53
CA THR A 224 -0.76 -6.83 -5.47
C THR A 224 -1.65 -5.67 -5.92
N ALA A 225 -1.89 -4.71 -5.01
CA ALA A 225 -2.45 -3.41 -5.42
C ALA A 225 -1.49 -2.63 -6.34
N ALA A 226 -0.23 -3.10 -6.48
CA ALA A 226 0.88 -2.44 -7.16
C ALA A 226 1.10 -2.89 -8.61
N ALA A 227 0.28 -3.80 -9.16
CA ALA A 227 0.44 -4.37 -10.51
C ALA A 227 0.36 -3.36 -11.68
N GLY A 228 0.16 -2.07 -11.40
CA GLY A 228 0.06 -1.01 -12.41
C GLY A 228 1.31 -0.14 -12.60
N VAL A 229 2.40 -0.36 -11.84
CA VAL A 229 3.62 0.48 -11.97
C VAL A 229 4.62 -0.20 -12.91
N PRO A 230 5.01 0.44 -14.04
CA PRO A 230 6.03 -0.10 -14.92
C PRO A 230 7.34 -0.36 -14.16
N PRO A 231 8.13 -1.39 -14.56
CA PRO A 231 9.44 -1.61 -13.98
C PRO A 231 10.30 -0.35 -14.15
N PRO A 232 11.21 -0.07 -13.20
CA PRO A 232 12.08 1.09 -13.27
C PRO A 232 12.92 1.04 -14.55
N ALA A 233 13.21 2.22 -15.12
CA ALA A 233 13.97 2.32 -16.36
C ALA A 233 15.40 1.74 -16.28
N TRP A 234 15.94 1.58 -15.06
CA TRP A 234 17.10 0.75 -14.75
C TRP A 234 17.02 0.24 -13.31
N THR A 235 17.71 -0.85 -13.02
CA THR A 235 17.84 -1.41 -11.67
C THR A 235 19.05 -0.85 -10.96
N GLY A 236 19.02 -0.76 -9.64
CA GLY A 236 20.15 -0.26 -8.87
C GLY A 236 20.31 1.26 -8.90
N PHE A 237 21.47 1.68 -8.43
CA PHE A 237 21.94 3.04 -8.56
C PHE A 237 22.92 3.12 -9.73
N ARG A 238 22.80 4.18 -10.53
CA ARG A 238 23.73 4.50 -11.60
C ARG A 238 24.34 5.88 -11.38
N PRO A 239 25.60 6.10 -11.79
CA PRO A 239 26.22 7.42 -11.68
C PRO A 239 25.58 8.39 -12.69
N LEU A 240 25.11 9.54 -12.22
CA LEU A 240 24.73 10.70 -13.03
C LEU A 240 25.63 11.88 -12.69
N VAL A 241 25.97 12.70 -13.69
CA VAL A 241 26.80 13.89 -13.50
C VAL A 241 25.92 15.11 -13.27
N VAL A 242 26.25 15.92 -12.27
CA VAL A 242 25.65 17.23 -12.04
C VAL A 242 26.18 18.19 -13.10
N THR A 243 25.32 18.73 -13.95
CA THR A 243 25.71 19.65 -15.03
C THR A 243 25.45 21.11 -14.68
N ALA A 244 24.51 21.38 -13.77
CA ALA A 244 24.21 22.73 -13.30
C ALA A 244 23.70 22.71 -11.85
N VAL A 245 23.98 23.81 -11.16
CA VAL A 245 23.50 24.10 -9.80
C VAL A 245 22.97 25.53 -9.79
N ARG A 246 21.76 25.75 -9.29
CA ARG A 246 21.14 27.09 -9.22
C ARG A 246 20.41 27.27 -7.89
N ASP A 247 20.61 28.41 -7.25
CA ASP A 247 19.81 28.81 -6.09
C ASP A 247 18.48 29.40 -6.59
N GLU A 248 17.38 28.73 -6.26
CA GLU A 248 16.02 29.08 -6.71
C GLU A 248 15.29 29.92 -5.66
N SER A 249 15.73 29.83 -4.40
CA SER A 249 15.32 30.71 -3.30
C SER A 249 16.38 30.69 -2.20
N ALA A 250 16.16 31.43 -1.12
CA ALA A 250 17.05 31.41 0.05
C ALA A 250 17.19 30.01 0.70
N LEU A 251 16.23 29.11 0.45
CA LEU A 251 16.18 27.78 1.06
C LEU A 251 16.21 26.64 0.03
N ILE A 252 16.03 26.91 -1.26
CA ILE A 252 15.90 25.86 -2.28
C ILE A 252 16.95 26.05 -3.36
N ARG A 253 17.65 24.96 -3.68
CA ARG A 253 18.63 24.86 -4.74
C ARG A 253 18.22 23.78 -5.73
N SER A 254 18.30 24.05 -7.02
CA SER A 254 18.12 23.05 -8.05
C SER A 254 19.46 22.42 -8.49
N LEU A 255 19.40 21.13 -8.80
CA LEU A 255 20.50 20.36 -9.39
C LEU A 255 20.02 19.75 -10.71
N THR A 256 20.76 19.99 -11.79
CA THR A 256 20.53 19.34 -13.08
C THR A 256 21.49 18.16 -13.22
N LEU A 257 20.95 17.00 -13.56
CA LEU A 257 21.63 15.72 -13.68
C LEU A 257 21.54 15.21 -15.12
N ALA A 258 22.64 14.72 -15.64
CA ALA A 258 22.72 14.12 -16.97
C ALA A 258 23.46 12.78 -16.93
N ASP A 259 23.28 11.98 -17.97
CA ASP A 259 24.11 10.81 -18.22
C ASP A 259 25.58 11.26 -18.45
N PRO A 260 26.58 10.64 -17.79
CA PRO A 260 27.99 10.98 -18.00
C PRO A 260 28.45 10.85 -19.45
N ASP A 261 27.82 9.98 -20.24
CA ASP A 261 28.12 9.76 -21.66
C ASP A 261 27.30 10.69 -22.58
N GLY A 262 26.51 11.61 -22.03
CA GLY A 262 25.66 12.54 -22.79
C GLY A 262 24.44 11.89 -23.46
N ARG A 263 24.10 10.64 -23.10
CA ARG A 263 22.90 9.96 -23.58
C ARG A 263 21.65 10.58 -22.93
N PRO A 264 20.51 10.65 -23.65
CA PRO A 264 19.27 11.11 -23.04
C PRO A 264 18.82 10.14 -21.95
N LEU A 265 18.52 10.69 -20.77
CA LEU A 265 17.95 9.92 -19.68
C LEU A 265 16.50 9.47 -20.00
N PRO A 266 16.07 8.31 -19.49
CA PRO A 266 14.72 7.79 -19.72
C PRO A 266 13.61 8.77 -19.32
N ASN A 267 12.47 8.66 -20.01
CA ASN A 267 11.28 9.44 -19.69
C ASN A 267 10.67 9.01 -18.34
N TRP A 268 9.79 9.86 -17.78
CA TRP A 268 9.07 9.63 -16.51
C TRP A 268 7.66 10.21 -16.59
N SER A 269 6.79 9.81 -15.66
CA SER A 269 5.46 10.40 -15.52
C SER A 269 5.52 11.66 -14.64
N PRO A 270 4.82 12.75 -15.01
CA PRO A 270 4.90 14.02 -14.29
C PRO A 270 4.42 13.89 -12.84
N GLY A 271 5.33 14.14 -11.89
CA GLY A 271 5.12 13.95 -10.46
C GLY A 271 6.06 12.92 -9.83
N GLN A 272 6.66 12.04 -10.63
CA GLN A 272 7.63 11.05 -10.15
C GLN A 272 8.90 11.67 -9.56
N SER A 273 9.61 10.87 -8.75
CA SER A 273 10.85 11.22 -8.07
C SER A 273 11.98 10.26 -8.40
N ILE A 274 13.21 10.74 -8.24
CA ILE A 274 14.42 9.91 -8.25
C ILE A 274 14.94 9.75 -6.82
N THR A 275 15.66 8.66 -6.56
CA THR A 275 16.35 8.46 -5.28
C THR A 275 17.83 8.69 -5.45
N LEU A 276 18.39 9.51 -4.58
CA LEU A 276 19.84 9.68 -4.44
C LEU A 276 20.35 8.80 -3.30
N PHE A 277 21.44 8.08 -3.58
CA PHE A 277 22.26 7.44 -2.56
C PHE A 277 23.48 8.34 -2.29
N LEU A 278 23.55 8.91 -1.09
CA LEU A 278 24.55 9.91 -0.74
C LEU A 278 25.47 9.37 0.35
N ARG A 279 26.77 9.66 0.25
CA ARG A 279 27.74 9.45 1.33
C ARG A 279 28.32 10.80 1.76
N PRO A 280 27.60 11.60 2.59
CA PRO A 280 28.10 12.89 3.07
C PRO A 280 29.40 12.80 3.88
N ASP A 281 29.60 11.66 4.54
CA ASP A 281 30.79 11.30 5.30
C ASP A 281 31.29 9.95 4.75
N PRO A 282 32.55 9.85 4.27
CA PRO A 282 33.10 8.60 3.75
C PRO A 282 33.05 7.43 4.73
N ASP A 283 33.20 7.72 6.03
CA ASP A 283 33.22 6.73 7.11
C ASP A 283 31.86 6.62 7.82
N GLY A 284 30.90 7.46 7.44
CA GLY A 284 29.56 7.52 8.03
C GLY A 284 28.51 6.72 7.25
N PRO A 285 27.32 6.49 7.85
CA PRO A 285 26.26 5.77 7.17
C PRO A 285 25.74 6.58 5.99
N ALA A 286 25.45 5.87 4.90
CA ALA A 286 24.85 6.43 3.71
C ALA A 286 23.49 7.09 4.02
N VAL A 287 23.15 8.08 3.22
CA VAL A 287 21.93 8.86 3.33
C VAL A 287 21.15 8.72 2.03
N ILE A 288 19.95 8.14 2.12
CA ILE A 288 19.10 7.89 0.96
C ILE A 288 17.97 8.92 0.95
N ARG A 289 17.77 9.63 -0.16
CA ARG A 289 16.74 10.69 -0.24
C ARG A 289 16.04 10.71 -1.59
N ASN A 290 14.72 10.88 -1.55
CA ASN A 290 13.89 11.04 -2.74
C ASN A 290 13.69 12.50 -3.07
N TYR A 291 13.76 12.84 -4.36
CA TYR A 291 13.48 14.19 -4.85
C TYR A 291 12.65 14.12 -6.13
N SER A 292 11.49 14.79 -6.11
CA SER A 292 10.62 14.88 -7.28
C SER A 292 11.32 15.61 -8.42
N LEU A 293 11.12 15.09 -9.63
CA LEU A 293 11.60 15.72 -10.86
C LEU A 293 10.77 16.99 -11.12
N SER A 294 11.44 18.05 -11.54
CA SER A 294 10.85 19.41 -11.62
C SER A 294 10.93 20.02 -13.02
N ASN A 295 11.57 19.36 -13.97
CA ASN A 295 11.71 19.82 -15.36
C ASN A 295 10.72 19.08 -16.29
N PRO A 296 10.68 19.43 -17.60
CA PRO A 296 9.80 18.75 -18.55
C PRO A 296 10.12 17.24 -18.65
N PRO A 297 9.11 16.37 -18.47
CA PRO A 297 9.24 14.95 -18.82
C PRO A 297 9.78 14.75 -20.23
N GLY A 298 10.70 13.80 -20.38
CA GLY A 298 11.28 13.45 -21.68
C GLY A 298 12.37 14.39 -22.18
N SER A 299 12.80 15.37 -21.38
CA SER A 299 13.87 16.32 -21.76
C SER A 299 15.27 15.69 -21.83
N GLY A 300 15.43 14.41 -21.50
CA GLY A 300 16.72 13.70 -21.53
C GLY A 300 17.68 14.07 -20.39
N ILE A 301 17.26 14.95 -19.48
CA ILE A 301 17.97 15.36 -18.27
C ILE A 301 17.00 15.36 -17.09
N TYR A 302 17.51 15.31 -15.87
CA TYR A 302 16.71 15.43 -14.65
C TYR A 302 17.06 16.70 -13.89
N ARG A 303 16.05 17.40 -13.37
CA ARG A 303 16.22 18.55 -12.45
C ARG A 303 15.46 18.27 -11.18
N ILE A 304 16.15 18.33 -10.05
CA ILE A 304 15.54 18.22 -8.71
C ILE A 304 15.66 19.54 -7.97
N GLY A 305 14.69 19.84 -7.09
CA GLY A 305 14.74 20.96 -6.16
C GLY A 305 14.97 20.47 -4.73
N VAL A 306 16.03 20.96 -4.10
CA VAL A 306 16.49 20.51 -2.77
C VAL A 306 16.32 21.65 -1.78
N LYS A 307 15.40 21.48 -0.83
CA LYS A 307 15.26 22.39 0.31
C LYS A 307 16.33 22.13 1.36
N LYS A 308 17.01 23.18 1.82
CA LYS A 308 17.96 23.13 2.93
C LYS A 308 17.20 22.91 4.24
N GLU A 309 17.41 21.75 4.84
CA GLU A 309 16.91 21.46 6.19
C GLU A 309 18.04 21.69 7.19
N PRO A 310 17.85 22.49 8.26
CA PRO A 310 18.93 22.88 9.17
C PRO A 310 19.73 21.73 9.77
N GLN A 311 19.12 20.55 9.95
CA GLN A 311 19.74 19.35 10.48
C GLN A 311 19.75 18.19 9.47
N GLY A 312 19.42 18.47 8.20
CA GLY A 312 19.36 17.46 7.15
C GLY A 312 20.75 17.10 6.65
N ARG A 313 21.23 15.89 6.96
CA ARG A 313 22.53 15.39 6.45
C ARG A 313 22.61 15.41 4.92
N GLY A 314 21.55 14.93 4.25
CA GLY A 314 21.46 14.88 2.78
C GLY A 314 21.33 16.25 2.13
N SER A 315 20.35 17.05 2.56
CA SER A 315 20.17 18.40 1.99
C SER A 315 21.34 19.34 2.33
N GLY A 316 21.94 19.20 3.51
CA GLY A 316 23.16 19.89 3.89
C GLY A 316 24.34 19.55 2.96
N TYR A 317 24.56 18.27 2.69
CA TYR A 317 25.58 17.81 1.73
C TYR A 317 25.37 18.40 0.33
N LEU A 318 24.14 18.33 -0.19
CA LEU A 318 23.81 18.85 -1.53
C LEU A 318 23.93 20.38 -1.62
N HIS A 319 23.74 21.10 -0.51
CA HIS A 319 23.91 22.56 -0.45
C HIS A 319 25.36 23.01 -0.24
N ALA A 320 26.19 22.20 0.44
CA ALA A 320 27.55 22.59 0.81
C ALA A 320 28.62 22.06 -0.15
N GLY A 321 28.44 20.84 -0.69
CA GLY A 321 29.52 20.10 -1.34
C GLY A 321 29.33 19.80 -2.82
N ILE A 322 28.16 20.12 -3.41
CA ILE A 322 27.86 19.77 -4.81
C ILE A 322 27.95 20.98 -5.74
N ALA A 323 28.68 20.79 -6.82
CA ALA A 323 28.87 21.69 -7.96
C ALA A 323 28.77 20.91 -9.28
N ALA A 324 28.76 21.64 -10.40
CA ALA A 324 28.84 21.02 -11.72
C ALA A 324 30.12 20.17 -11.86
N GLY A 325 30.00 18.99 -12.47
CA GLY A 325 31.04 17.99 -12.62
C GLY A 325 31.04 16.91 -11.52
N ASN A 326 30.35 17.10 -10.39
CA ASN A 326 30.21 16.05 -9.39
C ASN A 326 29.31 14.91 -9.90
N VAL A 327 29.56 13.70 -9.40
CA VAL A 327 28.78 12.50 -9.73
C VAL A 327 27.93 12.12 -8.52
N LEU A 328 26.67 11.76 -8.78
CA LEU A 328 25.71 11.28 -7.78
C LEU A 328 25.17 9.92 -8.21
N ASP A 329 24.99 9.02 -7.24
CA ASP A 329 24.38 7.71 -7.47
C ASP A 329 22.86 7.82 -7.41
N VAL A 330 22.20 7.47 -8.53
CA VAL A 330 20.78 7.73 -8.75
C VAL A 330 20.06 6.45 -9.15
N ALA A 331 18.96 6.14 -8.47
CA ALA A 331 18.03 5.11 -8.89
C ALA A 331 16.90 5.72 -9.74
N ALA A 332 16.31 4.90 -10.62
CA ALA A 332 15.39 5.35 -11.66
C ALA A 332 14.17 6.13 -11.14
N PRO A 333 13.58 7.00 -12.00
CA PRO A 333 12.33 7.67 -11.68
C PRO A 333 11.26 6.66 -11.28
N ARG A 334 10.52 6.99 -10.23
CA ARG A 334 9.43 6.16 -9.70
C ARG A 334 8.40 7.00 -8.97
N GLY A 335 7.34 6.34 -8.54
CA GLY A 335 6.27 6.92 -7.73
C GLY A 335 4.94 6.82 -8.46
N THR A 336 3.88 6.69 -7.66
CA THR A 336 2.50 6.60 -8.12
C THR A 336 1.79 7.94 -8.09
N PHE A 337 2.40 8.98 -7.51
CA PHE A 337 1.92 10.35 -7.59
C PHE A 337 2.27 10.93 -8.96
N ALA A 338 1.46 10.59 -9.94
CA ALA A 338 1.66 11.03 -11.31
C ALA A 338 0.36 11.64 -11.87
N LEU A 339 0.50 12.78 -12.56
CA LEU A 339 -0.60 13.35 -13.34
C LEU A 339 -0.79 12.49 -14.58
N THR A 340 -1.98 11.92 -14.73
CA THR A 340 -2.39 11.28 -15.98
C THR A 340 -2.75 12.37 -16.98
N ILE A 341 -2.00 12.43 -18.08
CA ILE A 341 -2.38 13.27 -19.21
C ILE A 341 -3.57 12.58 -19.87
N ALA A 342 -4.74 13.22 -19.76
CA ALA A 342 -5.97 12.70 -20.36
C ALA A 342 -5.81 12.60 -21.88
N GLU A 343 -6.29 11.51 -22.46
CA GLU A 343 -6.39 11.36 -23.93
C GLU A 343 -7.39 12.38 -24.50
N ASP A 344 -8.41 12.73 -23.72
CA ASP A 344 -9.35 13.81 -24.00
C ASP A 344 -8.78 15.15 -23.52
N PRO A 345 -8.49 16.10 -24.43
CA PRO A 345 -8.03 17.44 -24.06
C PRO A 345 -9.07 18.21 -23.24
N ASP A 346 -10.36 17.84 -23.30
CA ASP A 346 -11.47 18.42 -22.53
C ASP A 346 -11.83 17.61 -21.27
N GLY A 347 -10.91 16.75 -20.79
CA GLY A 347 -11.05 16.00 -19.54
C GLY A 347 -11.30 16.89 -18.30
N PRO A 348 -11.59 16.29 -17.13
CA PRO A 348 -11.98 17.04 -15.93
C PRO A 348 -10.95 18.12 -15.54
N PRO A 349 -11.30 19.20 -14.83
CA PRO A 349 -10.31 20.18 -14.38
C PRO A 349 -9.15 19.57 -13.58
N VAL A 350 -8.00 20.24 -13.56
CA VAL A 350 -6.83 19.86 -12.74
C VAL A 350 -6.64 20.89 -11.63
N LEU A 351 -6.54 20.43 -10.39
CA LEU A 351 -6.24 21.27 -9.24
C LEU A 351 -4.87 20.90 -8.66
N LEU A 352 -3.85 21.69 -8.96
CA LEU A 352 -2.49 21.53 -8.45
C LEU A 352 -2.31 22.35 -7.17
N VAL A 353 -2.03 21.69 -6.05
CA VAL A 353 -1.93 22.33 -4.74
C VAL A 353 -0.58 22.03 -4.11
N SER A 354 0.22 23.05 -3.83
CA SER A 354 1.55 22.85 -3.27
C SER A 354 1.93 23.82 -2.16
N ALA A 355 2.90 23.44 -1.33
CA ALA A 355 3.50 24.33 -0.35
C ALA A 355 5.03 24.19 -0.30
N GLY A 356 5.73 25.33 -0.39
CA GLY A 356 7.19 25.39 -0.40
C GLY A 356 7.80 24.47 -1.46
N VAL A 357 8.73 23.59 -1.06
CA VAL A 357 9.41 22.67 -2.00
C VAL A 357 8.46 21.63 -2.63
N GLY A 358 7.24 21.45 -2.11
CA GLY A 358 6.19 20.65 -2.75
C GLY A 358 5.78 21.14 -4.15
N ILE A 359 6.30 22.29 -4.59
CA ILE A 359 6.15 22.79 -5.95
C ILE A 359 6.88 21.92 -7.00
N THR A 360 7.90 21.14 -6.61
CA THR A 360 8.73 20.39 -7.59
C THR A 360 7.94 19.38 -8.44
N PRO A 361 7.09 18.48 -7.91
CA PRO A 361 6.28 17.61 -8.75
C PRO A 361 5.24 18.40 -9.56
N VAL A 362 4.64 19.44 -8.96
CA VAL A 362 3.66 20.33 -9.62
C VAL A 362 4.27 21.01 -10.84
N LEU A 363 5.54 21.41 -10.78
CA LEU A 363 6.24 22.03 -11.90
C LEU A 363 6.40 21.05 -13.07
N SER A 364 6.72 19.78 -12.79
CA SER A 364 6.76 18.73 -13.83
C SER A 364 5.38 18.47 -14.45
N MET A 365 4.32 18.52 -13.64
CA MET A 365 2.92 18.42 -14.10
C MET A 365 2.52 19.58 -15.02
N LEU A 366 2.88 20.82 -14.67
CA LEU A 366 2.63 21.99 -15.52
C LEU A 366 3.37 21.89 -16.86
N HIS A 367 4.63 21.47 -16.85
CA HIS A 367 5.37 21.22 -18.09
C HIS A 367 4.68 20.18 -18.98
N ALA A 368 4.21 19.09 -18.39
CA ALA A 368 3.51 18.03 -19.14
C ALA A 368 2.17 18.51 -19.73
N LEU A 369 1.39 19.29 -18.97
CA LEU A 369 0.13 19.88 -19.44
C LEU A 369 0.36 20.84 -20.62
N VAL A 370 1.39 21.68 -20.54
CA VAL A 370 1.77 22.60 -21.62
C VAL A 370 2.25 21.82 -22.86
N ALA A 371 3.12 20.83 -22.68
CA ALA A 371 3.63 20.01 -23.77
C ALA A 371 2.52 19.22 -24.48
N ALA A 372 1.49 18.78 -23.75
CA ALA A 372 0.32 18.11 -24.29
C ALA A 372 -0.68 19.07 -24.96
N GLY A 373 -0.51 20.39 -24.84
CA GLY A 373 -1.45 21.38 -25.36
C GLY A 373 -2.83 21.31 -24.68
N SER A 374 -2.87 20.99 -23.38
CA SER A 374 -4.12 20.76 -22.65
C SER A 374 -5.06 21.97 -22.68
N THR A 375 -6.33 21.73 -22.98
CA THR A 375 -7.42 22.73 -22.91
C THR A 375 -8.21 22.67 -21.61
N ARG A 376 -7.89 21.72 -20.72
CA ARG A 376 -8.46 21.58 -19.38
C ARG A 376 -8.33 22.87 -18.59
N GLU A 377 -9.27 23.12 -17.71
CA GLU A 377 -9.11 24.14 -16.69
C GLU A 377 -8.05 23.70 -15.67
N VAL A 378 -7.02 24.52 -15.45
CA VAL A 378 -5.87 24.17 -14.59
C VAL A 378 -5.69 25.23 -13.53
N TRP A 379 -5.91 24.84 -12.28
CA TRP A 379 -5.75 25.70 -11.10
C TRP A 379 -4.46 25.35 -10.39
N TRP A 380 -3.66 26.36 -10.05
CA TRP A 380 -2.51 26.22 -9.17
C TRP A 380 -2.71 27.05 -7.91
N LEU A 381 -2.76 26.37 -6.75
CA LEU A 381 -2.81 26.97 -5.43
C LEU A 381 -1.49 26.71 -4.71
N HIS A 382 -0.74 27.76 -4.38
CA HIS A 382 0.58 27.64 -3.77
C HIS A 382 0.70 28.36 -2.43
N GLY A 383 1.32 27.71 -1.45
CA GLY A 383 1.68 28.31 -0.17
C GLY A 383 3.19 28.51 -0.01
N ALA A 384 3.63 29.74 0.24
CA ALA A 384 5.00 30.07 0.62
C ALA A 384 5.05 30.89 1.92
N ARG A 385 6.25 31.15 2.43
CA ARG A 385 6.43 32.05 3.59
C ARG A 385 6.28 33.50 3.15
N ASP A 386 7.05 33.88 2.15
CA ASP A 386 7.19 35.22 1.57
C ASP A 386 7.75 35.09 0.15
N GLY A 387 7.90 36.20 -0.57
CA GLY A 387 8.44 36.21 -1.93
C GLY A 387 9.91 35.74 -2.03
N THR A 388 10.68 35.73 -0.93
CA THR A 388 12.07 35.24 -0.94
C THR A 388 12.17 33.72 -0.82
N ALA A 389 11.09 33.07 -0.38
CA ALA A 389 10.96 31.63 -0.24
C ALA A 389 10.17 30.96 -1.39
N ASP A 390 9.62 31.77 -2.31
CA ASP A 390 8.74 31.35 -3.41
C ASP A 390 9.55 30.83 -4.63
N ALA A 391 10.20 29.68 -4.43
CA ALA A 391 11.04 29.06 -5.47
C ALA A 391 10.20 28.64 -6.68
N PHE A 392 10.76 28.81 -7.89
CA PHE A 392 10.15 28.43 -9.17
C PHE A 392 8.83 29.13 -9.56
N ALA A 393 8.32 30.07 -8.76
CA ALA A 393 7.04 30.73 -9.03
C ALA A 393 6.97 31.42 -10.40
N ALA A 394 8.07 32.06 -10.82
CA ALA A 394 8.15 32.68 -12.15
C ALA A 394 7.99 31.65 -13.28
N GLU A 395 8.58 30.46 -13.14
CA GLU A 395 8.46 29.37 -14.11
C GLU A 395 7.03 28.80 -14.14
N CYS A 396 6.41 28.63 -12.97
CA CYS A 396 5.00 28.22 -12.86
C CYS A 396 4.06 29.24 -13.52
N HIS A 397 4.24 30.54 -13.28
CA HIS A 397 3.44 31.58 -13.91
C HIS A 397 3.61 31.60 -15.43
N GLU A 398 4.83 31.42 -15.94
CA GLU A 398 5.06 31.34 -17.38
C GLU A 398 4.35 30.13 -18.01
N LEU A 399 4.39 28.97 -17.35
CA LEU A 399 3.71 27.75 -17.84
C LEU A 399 2.20 27.88 -17.77
N LEU A 400 1.65 28.40 -16.67
CA LEU A 400 0.22 28.65 -16.54
C LEU A 400 -0.28 29.66 -17.58
N GLY A 401 0.52 30.68 -17.91
CA GLY A 401 0.19 31.64 -18.97
C GLY A 401 0.15 31.04 -20.38
N LYS A 402 0.73 29.84 -20.59
CA LYS A 402 0.64 29.09 -21.86
C LYS A 402 -0.60 28.20 -21.92
N LEU A 403 -1.30 28.00 -20.80
CA LEU A 403 -2.53 27.20 -20.73
C LEU A 403 -3.75 28.12 -20.83
N PRO A 404 -4.68 27.89 -21.78
CA PRO A 404 -5.84 28.77 -21.96
C PRO A 404 -6.77 28.82 -20.75
N GLY A 405 -6.84 27.74 -19.96
CA GLY A 405 -7.58 27.64 -18.70
C GLY A 405 -6.72 27.78 -17.43
N GLY A 406 -5.49 28.31 -17.55
CA GLY A 406 -4.55 28.41 -16.43
C GLY A 406 -4.93 29.49 -15.41
N ARG A 407 -4.99 29.14 -14.13
CA ARG A 407 -5.23 30.06 -13.01
C ARG A 407 -4.19 29.88 -11.91
N SER A 408 -3.65 30.99 -11.39
CA SER A 408 -2.65 31.00 -10.31
C SER A 408 -3.18 31.72 -9.08
N TYR A 409 -3.04 31.08 -7.91
CA TYR A 409 -3.37 31.65 -6.62
C TYR A 409 -2.28 31.35 -5.59
N VAL A 410 -1.54 32.37 -5.19
CA VAL A 410 -0.37 32.24 -4.30
C VAL A 410 -0.68 32.83 -2.93
N PHE A 411 -0.33 32.12 -1.86
CA PHE A 411 -0.60 32.49 -0.49
C PHE A 411 0.70 32.61 0.30
N TYR A 412 0.94 33.78 0.88
CA TYR A 412 2.11 34.04 1.71
C TYR A 412 1.70 34.04 3.18
N SER A 413 2.23 33.07 3.93
CA SER A 413 1.93 32.91 5.36
C SER A 413 2.57 33.97 6.25
N ARG A 414 3.62 34.64 5.76
CA ARG A 414 4.31 35.76 6.42
C ARG A 414 4.92 36.70 5.37
N PRO A 415 4.11 37.46 4.62
CA PRO A 415 4.61 38.34 3.56
C PRO A 415 5.68 39.31 4.08
N ALA A 416 6.74 39.50 3.31
CA ALA A 416 7.75 40.52 3.57
C ALA A 416 7.22 41.92 3.22
N ALA A 417 7.87 42.97 3.74
CA ALA A 417 7.47 44.35 3.48
C ALA A 417 7.55 44.74 1.98
N ALA A 418 8.35 44.01 1.19
CA ALA A 418 8.49 44.22 -0.25
C ALA A 418 7.44 43.46 -1.08
N ASP A 419 6.71 42.52 -0.49
CA ASP A 419 5.73 41.67 -1.19
C ASP A 419 4.42 42.45 -1.41
N ARG A 420 3.89 42.40 -2.64
CA ARG A 420 2.71 43.18 -3.04
C ARG A 420 1.50 42.28 -3.24
N LEU A 421 0.46 42.49 -2.43
CA LEU A 421 -0.82 41.81 -2.55
C LEU A 421 -1.48 42.12 -3.91
N GLY A 422 -1.97 41.08 -4.59
CA GLY A 422 -2.58 41.15 -5.92
C GLY A 422 -1.58 41.12 -7.08
N LEU A 423 -0.28 41.12 -6.80
CA LEU A 423 0.77 41.06 -7.82
C LEU A 423 1.75 39.92 -7.57
N ASP A 424 2.38 39.91 -6.40
CA ASP A 424 3.34 38.86 -6.02
C ASP A 424 2.61 37.67 -5.34
N TYR A 425 1.51 37.95 -4.62
CA TYR A 425 0.66 36.94 -4.00
C TYR A 425 -0.82 37.33 -3.97
N THR A 426 -1.70 36.33 -3.91
CA THR A 426 -3.16 36.47 -3.89
C THR A 426 -3.72 36.69 -2.49
N GLY A 427 -3.22 35.96 -1.49
CA GLY A 427 -3.78 35.96 -0.13
C GLY A 427 -2.74 35.90 0.97
N ALA A 428 -2.97 36.63 2.06
CA ALA A 428 -2.15 36.52 3.26
C ALA A 428 -2.61 35.34 4.13
N GLY A 429 -1.66 34.61 4.71
CA GLY A 429 -1.92 33.42 5.51
C GLY A 429 -1.62 32.11 4.78
N ARG A 430 -2.01 30.99 5.40
CA ARG A 430 -1.96 29.68 4.75
C ARG A 430 -3.24 29.47 3.93
N ILE A 431 -3.18 28.57 2.95
CA ILE A 431 -4.37 28.11 2.23
C ILE A 431 -5.32 27.48 3.26
N SER A 432 -6.56 27.94 3.31
CA SER A 432 -7.58 27.54 4.29
C SER A 432 -8.87 27.09 3.62
N ALA A 433 -9.80 26.51 4.38
CA ALA A 433 -11.13 26.15 3.87
C ALA A 433 -11.88 27.40 3.36
N GLU A 434 -11.77 28.52 4.08
CA GLU A 434 -12.37 29.79 3.67
C GLU A 434 -11.77 30.31 2.35
N ALA A 435 -10.48 30.06 2.12
CA ALA A 435 -9.85 30.39 0.85
C ALA A 435 -10.38 29.51 -0.29
N LEU A 436 -10.62 28.21 -0.04
CA LEU A 436 -11.25 27.32 -1.04
C LEU A 436 -12.66 27.79 -1.37
N ASP A 437 -13.48 28.12 -0.36
CA ASP A 437 -14.83 28.64 -0.55
C ASP A 437 -14.85 29.95 -1.34
N ALA A 438 -13.93 30.86 -1.04
CA ALA A 438 -13.83 32.15 -1.71
C ALA A 438 -13.35 32.04 -3.17
N LEU A 439 -12.40 31.15 -3.43
CA LEU A 439 -11.84 30.93 -4.77
C LEU A 439 -12.76 30.11 -5.66
N GLY A 440 -13.49 29.16 -5.08
CA GLY A 440 -14.42 28.29 -5.80
C GLY A 440 -13.76 27.37 -6.83
N PRO A 441 -12.71 26.57 -6.49
CA PRO A 441 -12.14 25.64 -7.45
C PRO A 441 -13.18 24.57 -7.87
N PRO A 442 -13.06 23.99 -9.08
CA PRO A 442 -14.01 22.98 -9.56
C PRO A 442 -14.04 21.74 -8.65
N LYS A 443 -15.24 21.27 -8.30
CA LYS A 443 -15.42 20.12 -7.38
C LYS A 443 -15.19 18.79 -8.06
N GLU A 444 -15.30 18.80 -9.38
CA GLU A 444 -15.01 17.74 -10.31
C GLU A 444 -13.56 17.80 -10.83
N ALA A 445 -12.66 18.49 -10.14
CA ALA A 445 -11.24 18.46 -10.47
C ALA A 445 -10.56 17.17 -9.97
N ASP A 446 -9.54 16.73 -10.70
CA ASP A 446 -8.52 15.83 -10.14
C ASP A 446 -7.49 16.69 -9.39
N ALA A 447 -7.41 16.50 -8.07
CA ALA A 447 -6.57 17.29 -7.19
C ALA A 447 -5.25 16.59 -6.91
N TYR A 448 -4.14 17.30 -7.11
CA TYR A 448 -2.78 16.82 -6.83
C TYR A 448 -2.14 17.68 -5.75
N LEU A 449 -2.01 17.12 -4.55
CA LEU A 449 -1.50 17.80 -3.37
C LEU A 449 -0.08 17.36 -3.05
N CYS A 450 0.81 18.31 -2.77
CA CYS A 450 2.17 18.02 -2.29
C CYS A 450 2.70 19.12 -1.34
N GLY A 451 3.20 18.72 -0.16
CA GLY A 451 3.69 19.67 0.83
C GLY A 451 4.02 19.04 2.18
N PRO A 452 4.26 19.85 3.23
CA PRO A 452 4.49 19.36 4.58
C PRO A 452 3.30 18.56 5.13
N VAL A 453 3.55 17.58 6.01
CA VAL A 453 2.52 16.67 6.56
C VAL A 453 1.30 17.42 7.12
N ASP A 454 1.51 18.44 7.95
CA ASP A 454 0.42 19.24 8.52
C ASP A 454 -0.42 19.96 7.45
N PHE A 455 0.24 20.45 6.40
CA PHE A 455 -0.43 21.09 5.26
C PHE A 455 -1.27 20.07 4.50
N MET A 456 -0.72 18.90 4.23
CA MET A 456 -1.40 17.81 3.53
C MET A 456 -2.64 17.34 4.31
N SER A 457 -2.49 17.05 5.60
CA SER A 457 -3.59 16.58 6.44
C SER A 457 -4.75 17.59 6.52
N VAL A 458 -4.43 18.86 6.79
CA VAL A 458 -5.45 19.92 6.90
C VAL A 458 -6.14 20.14 5.57
N LEU A 459 -5.39 20.20 4.46
CA LEU A 459 -5.95 20.61 3.17
C LEU A 459 -6.67 19.47 2.45
N THR A 460 -6.25 18.22 2.63
CA THR A 460 -7.04 17.06 2.19
C THR A 460 -8.40 17.04 2.88
N ALA A 461 -8.45 17.23 4.21
CA ALA A 461 -9.72 17.29 4.94
C ALA A 461 -10.61 18.46 4.47
N ALA A 462 -10.00 19.62 4.22
CA ALA A 462 -10.72 20.79 3.72
C ALA A 462 -11.29 20.58 2.30
N LEU A 463 -10.57 19.93 1.40
CA LEU A 463 -11.06 19.62 0.04
C LEU A 463 -12.23 18.64 0.04
N VAL A 464 -12.18 17.61 0.90
CA VAL A 464 -13.31 16.69 1.08
C VAL A 464 -14.52 17.44 1.63
N ALA A 465 -14.33 18.29 2.65
CA ALA A 465 -15.41 19.09 3.22
C ALA A 465 -16.00 20.10 2.21
N TYR A 466 -15.16 20.67 1.33
CA TYR A 466 -15.58 21.54 0.24
C TYR A 466 -16.40 20.79 -0.84
N GLY A 467 -16.18 19.48 -0.98
CA GLY A 467 -17.02 18.57 -1.76
C GLY A 467 -16.31 17.82 -2.88
N LEU A 468 -14.97 17.73 -2.87
CA LEU A 468 -14.24 16.82 -3.78
C LEU A 468 -14.40 15.37 -3.30
N ALA A 469 -14.56 14.46 -4.24
CA ALA A 469 -14.55 13.02 -3.96
C ALA A 469 -13.14 12.56 -3.52
N SER A 470 -13.06 11.74 -2.48
CA SER A 470 -11.79 11.27 -1.90
C SER A 470 -10.90 10.56 -2.92
N GLU A 471 -11.49 9.86 -3.88
CA GLU A 471 -10.80 9.07 -4.90
C GLU A 471 -10.09 9.96 -5.94
N ARG A 472 -10.44 11.24 -5.98
CA ARG A 472 -9.89 12.25 -6.91
C ARG A 472 -8.87 13.17 -6.26
N ILE A 473 -8.57 12.94 -4.98
CA ILE A 473 -7.54 13.67 -4.25
C ILE A 473 -6.30 12.77 -4.20
N HIS A 474 -5.36 13.06 -5.08
CA HIS A 474 -4.06 12.44 -5.14
C HIS A 474 -3.10 13.24 -4.26
N SER A 475 -2.39 12.55 -3.37
CA SER A 475 -1.47 13.20 -2.44
C SER A 475 -0.15 12.45 -2.38
N GLU A 476 0.96 13.19 -2.42
CA GLU A 476 2.28 12.67 -2.06
C GLU A 476 2.77 13.36 -0.79
N THR A 477 3.14 12.54 0.19
CA THR A 477 3.90 13.00 1.35
C THR A 477 5.37 12.72 1.09
N PHE A 478 6.24 13.69 1.38
CA PHE A 478 7.68 13.44 1.43
C PHE A 478 7.99 12.48 2.59
N GLY A 479 7.98 11.17 2.33
CA GLY A 479 8.19 10.14 3.34
C GLY A 479 7.58 8.78 2.97
N ALA A 480 7.62 7.85 3.92
CA ALA A 480 7.03 6.52 3.82
C ALA A 480 5.50 6.57 3.70
N THR A 481 4.91 5.59 3.02
CA THR A 481 3.44 5.44 2.95
C THR A 481 2.89 5.01 4.31
N ALA A 482 1.61 5.32 4.57
CA ALA A 482 0.96 4.87 5.80
C ALA A 482 1.02 3.34 5.93
N ALA A 483 1.35 2.88 7.13
CA ALA A 483 1.36 1.47 7.49
C ALA A 483 -0.04 0.85 7.31
N LEU A 484 -0.08 -0.44 7.00
CA LEU A 484 -1.30 -1.23 6.92
C LEU A 484 -1.09 -2.55 7.66
N THR A 485 -1.57 -2.61 8.90
CA THR A 485 -1.37 -3.75 9.81
C THR A 485 -2.70 -4.16 10.48
N PRO A 486 -3.54 -4.94 9.79
CA PRO A 486 -4.92 -5.18 10.21
C PRO A 486 -5.07 -5.72 11.65
N GLY A 487 -5.90 -5.06 12.45
CA GLY A 487 -6.22 -5.42 13.84
C GLY A 487 -5.12 -5.17 14.87
N ILE A 488 -4.01 -4.54 14.48
CA ILE A 488 -3.08 -3.94 15.45
C ILE A 488 -3.60 -2.53 15.73
N ALA A 489 -3.71 -2.17 17.01
CA ALA A 489 -4.04 -0.81 17.38
C ALA A 489 -3.03 0.15 16.73
N ALA A 490 -3.49 1.24 16.11
CA ALA A 490 -2.61 2.24 15.53
C ALA A 490 -1.75 2.85 16.65
N ALA A 491 -0.58 2.28 16.89
CA ALA A 491 0.41 2.89 17.75
C ALA A 491 0.92 4.13 17.03
N ALA A 492 1.12 5.22 17.78
CA ALA A 492 1.92 6.33 17.30
C ALA A 492 3.36 5.82 17.17
N ALA A 493 3.70 5.23 16.01
CA ALA A 493 5.07 4.89 15.69
C ALA A 493 5.87 6.20 15.71
N GLY A 494 7.05 6.17 16.32
CA GLY A 494 7.96 7.30 16.28
C GLY A 494 8.41 7.60 14.85
N PRO A 495 9.13 8.70 14.62
CA PRO A 495 9.85 8.84 13.36
C PRO A 495 10.81 7.65 13.19
N PRO A 496 11.01 7.14 11.95
CA PRO A 496 11.92 6.02 11.70
C PRO A 496 13.28 6.22 12.36
N HIS A 497 13.77 5.20 13.04
CA HIS A 497 14.99 5.24 13.84
C HIS A 497 15.78 3.93 13.76
N PRO A 498 17.09 3.92 14.05
CA PRO A 498 17.82 2.67 14.23
C PRO A 498 17.26 1.88 15.43
N PRO A 499 17.24 0.54 15.41
CA PRO A 499 16.81 -0.25 16.54
C PRO A 499 17.67 0.00 17.79
N ALA A 500 17.10 -0.22 18.97
CA ALA A 500 17.83 -0.07 20.22
C ALA A 500 18.98 -1.09 20.33
N GLY A 501 20.12 -0.64 20.88
CA GLY A 501 21.30 -1.48 21.10
C GLY A 501 22.45 -1.15 20.16
N ALA A 502 23.45 -2.05 20.11
CA ALA A 502 24.57 -1.92 19.19
C ALA A 502 24.12 -2.23 17.75
N PRO A 503 24.70 -1.55 16.72
CA PRO A 503 24.45 -1.90 15.33
C PRO A 503 24.71 -3.37 15.05
N GLY A 504 23.89 -3.97 14.19
CA GLY A 504 24.08 -5.36 13.80
C GLY A 504 25.38 -5.57 13.01
N PRO A 505 25.94 -6.80 13.00
CA PRO A 505 27.19 -7.10 12.28
C PRO A 505 26.96 -7.40 10.78
N GLY A 506 25.71 -7.36 10.30
CA GLY A 506 25.33 -7.68 8.94
C GLY A 506 25.43 -6.49 7.97
N PRO A 507 24.98 -6.67 6.72
CA PRO A 507 25.03 -5.62 5.71
C PRO A 507 24.10 -4.45 6.04
N ASP A 508 24.38 -3.29 5.45
CA ASP A 508 23.48 -2.13 5.52
C ASP A 508 22.16 -2.41 4.78
N VAL A 509 21.05 -2.09 5.44
CA VAL A 509 19.71 -2.09 4.86
C VAL A 509 19.19 -0.65 4.87
N GLY A 510 18.92 -0.12 3.68
CA GLY A 510 18.36 1.19 3.45
C GLY A 510 16.85 1.15 3.20
N PHE A 511 16.12 2.04 3.86
CA PHE A 511 14.69 2.31 3.66
C PHE A 511 14.57 3.70 3.01
N ALA A 512 14.38 3.74 1.70
CA ALA A 512 14.55 4.94 0.89
C ALA A 512 13.51 6.04 1.16
N ARG A 513 12.24 5.69 1.37
CA ARG A 513 11.16 6.64 1.70
C ARG A 513 11.20 7.07 3.16
N SER A 514 11.68 6.20 4.04
CA SER A 514 11.95 6.52 5.44
C SER A 514 13.26 7.28 5.65
N GLY A 515 14.15 7.27 4.63
CA GLY A 515 15.42 7.99 4.66
C GLY A 515 16.40 7.47 5.71
N LEU A 516 16.30 6.17 6.04
CA LEU A 516 17.02 5.50 7.12
C LEU A 516 17.90 4.38 6.53
N THR A 517 19.15 4.29 6.97
CA THR A 517 20.06 3.17 6.64
C THR A 517 20.63 2.63 7.93
N VAL A 518 20.50 1.31 8.15
CA VAL A 518 20.92 0.65 9.39
C VAL A 518 21.57 -0.69 9.09
N PRO A 519 22.69 -1.05 9.77
CA PRO A 519 23.27 -2.39 9.70
C PRO A 519 22.31 -3.46 10.22
N TRP A 520 22.11 -4.51 9.41
CA TRP A 520 21.28 -5.66 9.75
C TRP A 520 21.85 -6.48 10.90
N GLY A 521 20.98 -7.03 11.75
CA GLY A 521 21.36 -7.92 12.85
C GLY A 521 20.64 -9.28 12.81
N PRO A 522 21.29 -10.38 13.25
CA PRO A 522 20.69 -11.72 13.25
C PRO A 522 19.53 -11.88 14.26
N ALA A 523 19.28 -10.88 15.12
CA ALA A 523 18.15 -10.87 16.05
C ALA A 523 16.80 -10.71 15.34
N TYR A 524 16.80 -10.27 14.08
CA TYR A 524 15.60 -10.05 13.28
C TYR A 524 15.45 -11.19 12.28
N PRO A 525 14.38 -11.99 12.35
CA PRO A 525 14.23 -13.16 11.47
C PRO A 525 13.78 -12.79 10.05
N SER A 526 13.17 -11.62 9.83
CA SER A 526 12.78 -11.14 8.50
C SER A 526 12.97 -9.62 8.35
N LEU A 527 13.09 -9.16 7.10
CA LEU A 527 13.19 -7.74 6.75
C LEU A 527 12.00 -6.94 7.30
N LEU A 528 10.83 -7.57 7.42
CA LEU A 528 9.68 -6.99 8.10
C LEU A 528 9.95 -6.74 9.59
N ASP A 529 10.47 -7.73 10.33
CA ASP A 529 10.73 -7.56 11.77
C ASP A 529 11.76 -6.46 12.02
N PHE A 530 12.75 -6.35 11.12
CA PHE A 530 13.76 -5.29 11.20
C PHE A 530 13.17 -3.91 10.89
N ALA A 531 12.35 -3.79 9.83
CA ALA A 531 11.65 -2.54 9.52
C ALA A 531 10.73 -2.11 10.68
N GLU A 532 10.01 -3.06 11.28
CA GLU A 532 9.18 -2.82 12.46
C GLU A 532 9.98 -2.36 13.67
N ALA A 533 11.17 -2.92 13.91
CA ALA A 533 12.07 -2.48 14.98
C ALA A 533 12.69 -1.09 14.74
N CYS A 534 12.62 -0.62 13.49
CA CYS A 534 13.06 0.71 13.09
C CYS A 534 11.93 1.74 13.04
N ASP A 535 10.69 1.38 13.45
CA ASP A 535 9.48 2.19 13.23
C ASP A 535 9.27 2.61 11.76
N VAL A 536 9.77 1.81 10.81
CA VAL A 536 9.54 2.02 9.37
C VAL A 536 8.11 1.59 9.04
N PRO A 537 7.28 2.46 8.45
CA PRO A 537 5.93 2.10 8.05
C PRO A 537 5.92 0.94 7.05
N THR A 538 5.24 -0.14 7.41
CA THR A 538 5.13 -1.35 6.59
C THR A 538 3.68 -1.75 6.39
N ARG A 539 3.44 -2.48 5.31
CA ARG A 539 2.14 -3.08 4.99
C ARG A 539 2.31 -4.59 5.05
N TRP A 540 1.42 -5.30 5.74
CA TRP A 540 1.47 -6.77 5.80
C TRP A 540 0.17 -7.36 6.36
N SER A 541 -0.04 -8.66 6.13
CA SER A 541 -1.15 -9.42 6.75
C SER A 541 -0.73 -10.83 7.16
N CYS A 542 -0.33 -11.72 6.24
CA CYS A 542 -0.04 -13.12 6.57
C CYS A 542 1.28 -13.33 7.34
N ARG A 543 2.30 -12.49 7.07
CA ARG A 543 3.70 -12.63 7.51
C ARG A 543 4.41 -13.93 7.11
N THR A 544 3.94 -14.59 6.05
CA THR A 544 4.47 -15.89 5.60
C THR A 544 4.63 -15.98 4.08
N GLY A 545 4.64 -14.85 3.37
CA GLY A 545 4.87 -14.80 1.92
C GLY A 545 3.71 -15.28 1.04
N VAL A 546 2.46 -15.19 1.52
CA VAL A 546 1.28 -15.72 0.81
C VAL A 546 0.35 -14.63 0.30
N CYS A 547 0.15 -13.55 1.08
CA CYS A 547 -0.84 -12.53 0.76
C CYS A 547 -0.29 -11.33 -0.03
N HIS A 548 1.03 -11.27 -0.24
CA HIS A 548 1.75 -10.18 -0.94
C HIS A 548 1.54 -8.74 -0.43
N ASN A 549 0.77 -8.51 0.63
CA ASN A 549 0.63 -7.18 1.25
C ASN A 549 1.96 -6.54 1.70
N CYS A 550 3.00 -7.35 1.93
CA CYS A 550 4.36 -6.89 2.27
C CYS A 550 5.28 -6.74 1.06
N GLU A 551 4.75 -6.88 -0.15
CA GLU A 551 5.53 -6.73 -1.36
C GLU A 551 6.07 -5.30 -1.47
N THR A 552 7.39 -5.20 -1.66
CA THR A 552 8.13 -3.95 -1.58
C THR A 552 9.12 -3.90 -2.74
N ALA A 553 9.23 -2.76 -3.42
CA ALA A 553 10.21 -2.59 -4.48
C ALA A 553 11.65 -2.61 -3.94
N VAL A 554 12.53 -3.35 -4.62
CA VAL A 554 13.97 -3.38 -4.34
C VAL A 554 14.65 -2.38 -5.25
N LEU A 555 15.38 -1.44 -4.66
CA LEU A 555 16.15 -0.46 -5.42
C LEU A 555 17.52 -1.01 -5.81
N SER A 556 18.16 -1.72 -4.90
CA SER A 556 19.45 -2.38 -5.12
C SER A 556 19.64 -3.51 -4.12
N GLY A 557 20.42 -4.52 -4.50
CA GLY A 557 20.74 -5.68 -3.65
C GLY A 557 19.84 -6.88 -3.92
N SER A 558 20.05 -7.93 -3.13
CA SER A 558 19.33 -9.20 -3.22
C SER A 558 18.96 -9.71 -1.82
N VAL A 559 18.03 -10.66 -1.79
CA VAL A 559 17.53 -11.30 -0.57
C VAL A 559 17.56 -12.81 -0.67
N ARG A 560 17.45 -13.47 0.48
CA ARG A 560 17.18 -14.91 0.60
C ARG A 560 15.85 -15.11 1.30
N TYR A 561 15.04 -16.05 0.80
CA TYR A 561 13.76 -16.39 1.41
C TYR A 561 13.88 -17.51 2.45
N SER A 562 13.11 -17.37 3.53
CA SER A 562 12.91 -18.40 4.55
C SER A 562 11.60 -18.12 5.30
N PRO A 563 10.53 -18.91 5.07
CA PRO A 563 10.39 -19.93 4.04
C PRO A 563 10.32 -19.33 2.62
N GLU A 564 10.47 -20.20 1.61
CA GLU A 564 10.18 -19.83 0.22
C GLU A 564 8.69 -19.45 0.08
N PRO A 565 8.35 -18.33 -0.57
CA PRO A 565 6.95 -17.97 -0.80
C PRO A 565 6.28 -18.94 -1.79
N LEU A 566 4.96 -19.09 -1.67
CA LEU A 566 4.19 -19.98 -2.57
C LEU A 566 4.17 -19.47 -4.01
N GLU A 567 4.12 -18.14 -4.16
CA GLU A 567 4.24 -17.43 -5.42
C GLU A 567 5.36 -16.38 -5.27
N PRO A 568 6.28 -16.24 -6.23
CA PRO A 568 7.27 -15.17 -6.16
C PRO A 568 6.59 -13.79 -6.27
N PRO A 569 7.19 -12.71 -5.72
CA PRO A 569 6.70 -11.36 -5.96
C PRO A 569 6.89 -10.95 -7.43
N ALA A 570 6.34 -9.80 -7.82
CA ALA A 570 6.62 -9.23 -9.12
C ALA A 570 8.13 -8.95 -9.30
N GLU A 571 8.58 -8.96 -10.56
CA GLU A 571 9.98 -8.68 -10.87
C GLU A 571 10.43 -7.33 -10.31
N GLY A 572 11.59 -7.31 -9.64
CA GLY A 572 12.11 -6.11 -8.96
C GLY A 572 11.51 -5.86 -7.58
N ASN A 573 10.60 -6.71 -7.09
CA ASN A 573 10.04 -6.62 -5.75
C ASN A 573 10.50 -7.76 -4.83
N VAL A 574 10.25 -7.59 -3.53
CA VAL A 574 10.54 -8.56 -2.47
C VAL A 574 9.37 -8.70 -1.50
N LEU A 575 9.14 -9.91 -0.99
CA LEU A 575 8.26 -10.15 0.16
C LEU A 575 9.07 -10.02 1.46
N ILE A 576 9.05 -8.83 2.08
CA ILE A 576 9.90 -8.55 3.26
C ILE A 576 9.57 -9.42 4.49
N CYS A 577 8.38 -10.02 4.55
CA CYS A 577 7.94 -10.78 5.72
C CYS A 577 8.54 -12.19 5.84
N CYS A 578 9.17 -12.70 4.79
CA CYS A 578 9.78 -14.03 4.76
C CYS A 578 11.17 -13.98 4.12
N SER A 579 11.85 -12.83 4.14
CA SER A 579 13.16 -12.66 3.51
C SER A 579 14.18 -12.00 4.43
N THR A 580 15.45 -12.26 4.17
CA THR A 580 16.62 -11.69 4.83
C THR A 580 17.60 -11.12 3.79
N PRO A 581 18.41 -10.10 4.12
CA PRO A 581 19.36 -9.55 3.16
C PRO A 581 20.48 -10.56 2.82
N ASP A 582 20.89 -10.58 1.55
CA ASP A 582 22.05 -11.36 1.05
C ASP A 582 23.32 -10.50 0.91
N GLY A 583 23.18 -9.17 1.02
CA GLY A 583 24.24 -8.16 0.94
C GLY A 583 23.68 -6.79 1.27
N GLU A 584 24.39 -5.71 0.89
CA GLU A 584 23.83 -4.35 0.97
C GLU A 584 22.51 -4.28 0.19
N LEU A 585 21.47 -3.77 0.84
CA LEU A 585 20.10 -3.79 0.31
C LEU A 585 19.45 -2.43 0.48
N VAL A 586 18.73 -1.97 -0.53
CA VAL A 586 17.89 -0.77 -0.41
C VAL A 586 16.47 -1.08 -0.87
N LEU A 587 15.51 -0.84 0.02
CA LEU A 587 14.07 -1.03 -0.17
C LEU A 587 13.35 0.31 -0.31
N ASP A 588 12.27 0.33 -1.09
CA ASP A 588 11.40 1.50 -1.27
C ASP A 588 10.40 1.70 -0.11
N LEU A 589 10.89 1.73 1.13
CA LEU A 589 10.12 1.90 2.39
C LEU A 589 10.53 3.15 3.16
#